data_AF-A0A419KEV4-F1
#
_entry.id   AF-A0A419KEV4-F1
#
_cell.length_a   1.000
_cell.length_b   1.000
_cell.length_c   1.000
_cell.angle_alpha   90.00
_cell.angle_beta   90.00
_cell.angle_gamma   90.00
#
_symmetry.space_group_name_H-M   'P 1'
#
loop_
_entity.id
_entity.type
_entity.pdbx_description
1 polymer ?
#
loop_
_entity_poly.entity_id
_entity_poly.type
_entity_poly.pdbx_seq_one_letter_code
_entity_poly.pdbx_strand_id
1 'polypeptide(L)' 'MLFAAYFGVPAILVSGDKATCEESLSLAPNIETASVKEGINRGSASGLTREENKLFNDAAITCIRRGPVN' A
#
# COMPACT_ATOMS: atom_id res chain seq x y z
N MET A 1 12.95 -3.52 2.11
CA MET A 1 14.07 -2.57 2.37
C MET A 1 15.22 -3.21 3.13
N LEU A 2 15.00 -3.89 4.27
CA LEU A 2 16.09 -4.43 5.11
C LEU A 2 17.06 -5.37 4.39
N PHE A 3 16.56 -6.25 3.51
CA PHE A 3 17.42 -7.17 2.75
C PHE A 3 18.39 -6.44 1.81
N ALA A 4 17.93 -5.38 1.13
CA ALA A 4 18.80 -4.56 0.28
C ALA A 4 19.84 -3.78 1.10
N ALA A 5 19.43 -3.25 2.25
CA ALA A 5 20.30 -2.54 3.17
C ALA A 5 21.44 -3.42 3.71
N TYR A 6 21.18 -4.72 3.95
CA TYR A 6 22.20 -5.68 4.35
C TYR A 6 23.37 -5.76 3.36
N PHE A 7 23.10 -5.58 2.06
CA PHE A 7 24.12 -5.56 1.01
C PHE A 7 24.63 -4.14 0.68
N GLY A 8 24.27 -3.13 1.46
CA GLY A 8 24.64 -1.74 1.19
C GLY A 8 23.94 -1.14 -0.04
N VAL A 9 22.87 -1.78 -0.54
CA VAL A 9 22.10 -1.28 -1.68
C VAL A 9 20.99 -0.34 -1.16
N PRO A 10 21.01 0.95 -1.54
CA PRO A 10 19.99 1.89 -1.09
C PRO A 10 18.65 1.58 -1.79
N ALA A 11 17.58 1.53 -1.00
CA ALA A 11 16.23 1.58 -1.55
C ALA A 11 15.90 3.04 -1.88
N ILE A 12 15.67 3.32 -3.15
CA ILE A 12 15.44 4.70 -3.64
C ILE A 12 13.96 5.02 -3.90
N LEU A 13 13.11 3.99 -4.03
CA LEU A 13 11.69 4.14 -4.31
C LEU A 13 10.88 3.05 -3.60
N VAL A 14 9.73 3.43 -3.03
CA VAL A 14 8.66 2.50 -2.63
C VAL A 14 7.34 2.93 -3.26
N SER A 15 6.69 2.02 -3.99
CA SER A 15 5.31 2.18 -4.45
C SER A 15 4.38 1.17 -3.80
N GLY A 16 3.12 1.55 -3.60
CA GLY A 16 2.18 0.72 -2.87
C GLY A 16 0.93 1.48 -2.44
N ASP A 17 0.32 1.07 -1.34
CA ASP A 17 -0.71 1.89 -0.72
C ASP A 17 -0.13 3.05 0.09
N LYS A 18 -0.95 4.07 0.34
CA LYS A 18 -0.60 5.25 1.11
C LYS A 18 0.05 4.94 2.46
N ALA A 19 -0.46 3.95 3.21
CA ALA A 19 0.12 3.62 4.51
C ALA A 19 1.52 3.02 4.36
N THR A 20 1.74 2.16 3.36
CA THR A 20 3.09 1.64 3.04
C THR A 20 4.06 2.77 2.68
N CYS A 21 3.63 3.77 1.90
CA CYS A 21 4.47 4.92 1.54
C CYS A 21 4.81 5.79 2.76
N GLU A 22 3.83 6.08 3.61
CA GLU A 22 4.03 6.85 4.86
C GLU A 22 4.98 6.12 5.84
N GLU A 23 4.77 4.81 6.03
CA GLU A 23 5.65 3.97 6.85
C GLU A 23 7.08 3.96 6.29
N SER A 24 7.24 3.90 4.97
CA SER A 24 8.56 3.91 4.31
C SER A 24 9.30 5.23 4.51
N LEU A 25 8.60 6.37 4.44
CA LEU A 25 9.18 7.69 4.73
C LEU A 25 9.63 7.80 6.19
N SER A 26 8.88 7.22 7.13
CA SER A 26 9.28 7.19 8.55
C SER A 26 10.55 6.38 8.79
N LEU A 27 10.74 5.31 8.00
CA LEU A 27 11.88 4.41 8.11
C LEU A 27 13.13 4.95 7.38
N ALA A 28 12.94 5.58 6.22
CA ALA A 28 14.01 6.16 5.41
C ALA A 28 13.54 7.51 4.83
N PRO A 29 13.82 8.63 5.50
CA PRO A 29 13.27 9.95 5.12
C PRO A 29 13.60 10.45 3.72
N ASN A 30 14.66 9.93 3.10
CA ASN A 30 15.12 10.35 1.77
C ASN A 30 14.62 9.42 0.65
N ILE A 31 13.73 8.46 0.95
CA ILE A 31 13.19 7.56 -0.06
C ILE A 31 12.06 8.23 -0.84
N GLU A 32 12.07 8.09 -2.16
CA GLU A 32 10.93 8.51 -2.98
C GLU A 32 9.76 7.55 -2.77
N THR A 33 8.54 8.08 -2.80
CA THR A 33 7.34 7.24 -2.67
C THR A 33 6.29 7.55 -3.73
N ALA A 34 5.58 6.50 -4.16
CA ALA A 34 4.49 6.61 -5.12
C ALA A 34 3.28 5.80 -4.63
N SER A 35 2.36 6.47 -3.95
CA SER A 35 1.08 5.86 -3.56
C SER A 35 0.21 5.65 -4.80
N VAL A 36 -0.18 4.41 -5.05
CA VAL A 36 -1.05 4.02 -6.18
C VAL A 36 -2.45 3.62 -5.71
N LYS A 37 -2.69 3.55 -4.39
CA LYS A 37 -3.99 3.25 -3.78
C LYS A 37 -4.05 3.75 -2.34
N GLU A 38 -5.25 4.00 -1.83
CA GLU A 38 -5.47 4.31 -0.41
C GLU A 38 -6.31 3.20 0.23
N GLY A 39 -5.81 2.63 1.33
CA GLY A 39 -6.55 1.61 2.08
C GLY A 39 -7.70 2.24 2.85
N ILE A 40 -8.93 1.77 2.61
CA ILE A 40 -10.14 2.31 3.28
C ILE A 40 -10.36 1.65 4.64
N ASN A 41 -9.99 0.36 4.80
CA ASN A 41 -10.12 -0.39 6.04
C ASN A 41 -8.84 -1.19 6.32
N ARG A 42 -8.48 -1.37 7.60
CA ARG A 42 -7.41 -2.27 8.07
C ARG A 42 -8.03 -3.48 8.75
N GLY A 43 -7.48 -4.67 8.53
CA GLY A 43 -7.89 -5.92 9.20
C GLY A 43 -8.20 -7.07 8.24
N SER A 44 -8.47 -8.25 8.80
CA SER A 44 -8.91 -9.41 8.02
C SER A 44 -10.40 -9.34 7.74
N ALA A 45 -10.82 -9.81 6.56
CA ALA A 45 -12.22 -10.06 6.25
C ALA A 45 -12.77 -11.37 6.88
N SER A 46 -12.00 -12.03 7.75
CA SER A 46 -12.41 -13.25 8.45
C SER A 46 -13.66 -12.98 9.30
N GLY A 47 -14.71 -13.78 9.08
CA GLY A 47 -15.98 -13.66 9.80
C GLY A 47 -16.98 -12.69 9.16
N LEU A 48 -16.60 -12.00 8.09
CA LEU A 48 -17.53 -11.17 7.30
C LEU A 48 -18.40 -12.04 6.39
N THR A 49 -19.66 -11.65 6.22
CA THR A 49 -20.53 -12.18 5.17
C THR A 49 -20.01 -11.78 3.79
N ARG A 50 -20.53 -12.40 2.73
CA ARG A 50 -20.16 -12.10 1.34
C ARG A 50 -20.27 -10.60 1.01
N GLU A 51 -21.37 -9.96 1.40
CA GLU A 51 -21.63 -8.55 1.09
C GLU A 51 -20.73 -7.61 1.89
N GLU A 52 -20.50 -7.91 3.18
CA GLU A 52 -19.57 -7.15 4.03
C GLU A 52 -18.13 -7.27 3.52
N ASN A 53 -17.72 -8.47 3.12
CA ASN A 53 -16.39 -8.71 2.56
C ASN A 53 -16.20 -7.97 1.23
N LYS A 54 -17.26 -7.94 0.40
CA LYS A 54 -17.28 -7.17 -0.83
C LYS A 54 -17.09 -5.68 -0.54
N LEU A 55 -17.84 -5.09 0.37
CA LEU A 55 -17.63 -3.69 0.79
C LEU A 55 -16.23 -3.44 1.39
N PHE A 56 -15.73 -4.38 2.19
CA PHE A 56 -14.43 -4.28 2.86
C PHE A 56 -13.25 -4.31 1.87
N ASN A 57 -13.32 -5.15 0.83
CA ASN A 57 -12.25 -5.35 -0.15
C ASN A 57 -12.46 -4.62 -1.48
N ASP A 58 -13.69 -4.19 -1.81
CA ASP A 58 -13.99 -3.52 -3.08
C ASP A 58 -13.20 -2.22 -3.22
N ALA A 59 -12.88 -1.55 -2.11
CA ALA A 59 -11.97 -0.41 -2.09
C ALA A 59 -10.58 -0.76 -2.67
N ALA A 60 -10.01 -1.88 -2.23
CA ALA A 60 -8.72 -2.37 -2.70
C ALA A 60 -8.76 -2.85 -4.15
N ILE A 61 -9.89 -3.42 -4.58
CA ILE A 61 -10.12 -3.92 -5.96
C ILE A 61 -10.37 -2.77 -6.94
N THR A 62 -11.10 -1.74 -6.52
CA THR A 62 -11.50 -0.62 -7.39
C THR A 62 -10.31 0.25 -7.80
N CYS A 63 -9.31 0.42 -6.93
CA CYS A 63 -8.07 1.12 -7.26
C CYS A 63 -7.27 0.45 -8.39
N ILE A 64 -7.37 -0.87 -8.59
CA ILE A 64 -6.72 -1.56 -9.73
C ILE A 64 -7.48 -1.29 -11.04
N ARG A 65 -8.81 -1.10 -10.97
CA ARG A 65 -9.68 -0.95 -12.15
C ARG A 65 -9.79 0.49 -12.65
N ARG A 66 -9.66 1.47 -11.76
CA ARG A 66 -9.55 2.89 -12.11
C ARG A 66 -8.06 3.23 -12.20
N GLY A 67 -7.47 3.04 -13.38
CA GLY A 67 -6.15 3.61 -13.68
C GLY A 67 -6.13 5.13 -13.42
N PRO A 68 -4.94 5.75 -13.38
CA PRO A 68 -4.79 7.15 -12.99
C PRO A 68 -5.74 8.04 -13.80
N VAL A 69 -6.60 8.76 -13.08
CA VAL A 69 -7.41 9.83 -13.65
C VAL A 69 -6.51 11.06 -13.63
N ASN A 70 -6.10 11.52 -14.81
CA ASN A 70 -5.39 12.79 -14.97
C ASN A 70 -6.19 13.95 -14.39
#